data_AF-A0A9X4HME0-F1
#
_entry.id   AF-A0A9X4HME0-F1
#
_cell.length_a   1.000
_cell.length_b   1.000
_cell.length_c   1.000
_cell.angle_alpha   90.00
_cell.angle_beta   90.00
_cell.angle_gamma   90.00
#
_symmetry.space_group_name_H-M   'P 1'
#
loop_
_entity.id
_entity.type
_entity.pdbx_description
1 polymer ?
#
loop_
_entity_poly.entity_id
_entity_poly.type
_entity_poly.pdbx_seq_one_letter_code
_entity_poly.pdbx_strand_id
1 'polypeptide(L)'
;MADAAVQDNQLPPDAREHVRNVVMGRCLAVQGLKPVFDGLSWEYFLDDVAIAARGARIRMRDMTVGTVCDTILLLPPPAIARLQAGLFVYFEPFAPENEAHAECLMELLDAATVKVMWQRRHAVHAMQAVEARQREAKADAQARTAALLAEWRVCPNAKLSTEPEDFLRWIKLQTPDTWHVIVESWDYNSDNRLDVVEWIFAQPTCDLGTAAQFFFTAGLFNDDPEQLSPVYRRIWNLMKRIADNWQRGFYARNELQPSVEPSGLDYYDELAARRKAAGHPLLLIVPEPEARRFGSRRSNSAYFYEHGHLRLEFTEWRRHRERLGCGRDFPRCCEM
;
A
#
# COMPACT_ATOMS: atom_id res chain seq x y z
N MET A 1 -0.94 -43.87 -57.77
CA MET A 1 0.00 -44.35 -56.73
C MET A 1 1.38 -43.87 -57.11
N ALA A 2 1.75 -42.70 -56.61
CA ALA A 2 3.11 -42.19 -56.66
C ALA A 2 3.59 -42.17 -55.21
N ASP A 3 4.51 -43.07 -54.87
CA ASP A 3 5.22 -43.08 -53.60
C ASP A 3 6.09 -41.82 -53.55
N ALA A 4 5.60 -40.81 -52.83
CA ALA A 4 6.43 -39.71 -52.36
C ALA A 4 7.37 -40.29 -51.30
N ALA A 5 8.56 -40.69 -51.74
CA ALA A 5 9.68 -40.94 -50.86
C ALA A 5 9.87 -39.69 -49.98
N VAL A 6 9.48 -39.81 -48.71
CA VAL A 6 9.78 -38.86 -47.66
C VAL A 6 11.30 -38.71 -47.67
N GLN A 7 11.79 -37.61 -48.24
CA GLN A 7 13.18 -37.20 -48.08
C GLN A 7 13.43 -37.19 -46.58
N ASP A 8 14.39 -38.01 -46.16
CA ASP A 8 14.90 -38.09 -44.80
C ASP A 8 15.47 -36.72 -44.46
N ASN A 9 14.59 -35.84 -43.98
CA ASN A 9 14.88 -34.45 -43.67
C ASN A 9 15.69 -34.48 -42.38
N GLN A 10 17.00 -34.75 -42.53
CA GLN A 10 17.93 -34.89 -41.42
C GLN A 10 17.97 -33.55 -40.68
N LEU A 11 17.27 -33.48 -39.56
CA LEU A 11 17.46 -32.43 -38.58
C LEU A 11 18.96 -32.31 -38.28
N PRO A 12 19.48 -31.08 -38.09
CA PRO A 12 20.84 -30.88 -37.64
C PRO A 12 21.14 -31.80 -36.43
N PRO A 13 22.33 -32.43 -36.37
CA PRO A 13 22.66 -33.39 -35.32
C PRO A 13 22.54 -32.81 -33.89
N ASP A 14 22.54 -31.48 -33.75
CA ASP A 14 22.44 -30.71 -32.52
C ASP A 14 21.03 -30.16 -32.21
N ALA A 15 20.02 -30.38 -33.06
CA ALA A 15 18.68 -29.77 -32.89
C ALA A 15 18.02 -30.10 -31.54
N ARG A 16 18.24 -31.31 -31.01
CA ARG A 16 17.75 -31.72 -29.68
C ARG A 16 18.38 -30.91 -28.56
N GLU A 17 19.70 -30.77 -28.64
CA GLU A 17 20.49 -30.03 -27.65
C GLU A 17 20.15 -28.54 -27.71
N HIS A 18 19.90 -28.01 -28.91
CA HIS A 18 19.40 -26.65 -29.09
C HIS A 18 18.05 -26.43 -28.37
N VAL A 19 17.03 -27.24 -28.65
CA VAL A 19 15.69 -27.10 -28.01
C VAL A 19 15.81 -27.21 -26.49
N ARG A 20 16.56 -28.20 -25.99
CA ARG A 20 16.84 -28.36 -24.55
C ARG A 20 17.51 -27.11 -23.96
N ASN A 21 18.54 -26.60 -24.60
CA ASN A 21 19.31 -25.47 -24.10
C ASN A 21 18.50 -24.17 -24.11
N VAL A 22 17.62 -23.97 -25.10
CA VAL A 22 16.69 -22.83 -25.13
C VAL A 22 15.69 -22.92 -23.98
N VAL A 23 15.08 -24.09 -23.74
CA VAL A 23 14.18 -24.30 -22.59
C VAL A 23 14.90 -24.01 -21.28
N MET A 24 16.09 -24.57 -21.11
CA MET A 24 16.90 -24.39 -19.92
C MET A 24 17.25 -22.91 -19.70
N GLY A 25 17.73 -22.24 -20.76
CA GLY A 25 18.09 -20.82 -20.73
C GLY A 25 16.91 -19.92 -20.36
N ARG A 26 15.73 -20.15 -20.93
CA ARG A 26 14.51 -19.38 -20.60
C ARG A 26 14.07 -19.62 -19.15
N CYS A 27 14.23 -20.83 -18.62
CA CYS A 27 13.93 -21.14 -17.22
C CYS A 27 14.90 -20.45 -16.25
N LEU A 28 16.20 -20.41 -16.58
CA LEU A 28 17.21 -19.71 -15.78
C LEU A 28 17.06 -18.18 -15.81
N ALA A 29 16.45 -17.64 -16.87
CA ALA A 29 16.19 -16.21 -16.99
C ALA A 29 15.03 -15.72 -16.09
N VAL A 30 14.22 -16.62 -15.53
CA VAL A 30 13.15 -16.26 -14.59
C VAL A 30 13.78 -15.83 -13.26
N GLN A 31 13.72 -14.54 -12.95
CA GLN A 31 14.18 -13.99 -11.67
C GLN A 31 13.05 -13.92 -10.64
N GLY A 32 13.32 -14.29 -9.39
CA GLY A 32 12.44 -14.07 -8.23
C GLY A 32 11.54 -15.26 -7.86
N LEU A 33 10.38 -14.97 -7.23
CA LEU A 33 9.43 -15.97 -6.68
C LEU A 33 8.45 -16.55 -7.73
N LYS A 34 8.65 -16.28 -9.02
CA LYS A 34 7.73 -16.79 -10.05
C LYS A 34 7.97 -18.28 -10.30
N PRO A 35 6.90 -19.06 -10.56
CA PRO A 35 7.04 -20.42 -11.07
C PRO A 35 7.91 -20.42 -12.33
N VAL A 36 8.74 -21.45 -12.49
CA VAL A 36 9.69 -21.55 -13.61
C VAL A 36 8.97 -21.65 -14.96
N PHE A 37 7.81 -22.31 -14.97
CA PHE A 37 6.92 -22.40 -16.13
C PHE A 37 5.65 -21.60 -15.86
N ASP A 38 5.73 -20.28 -16.07
CA ASP A 38 4.62 -19.35 -15.84
C ASP A 38 4.12 -18.72 -17.15
N GLY A 39 2.80 -18.73 -17.34
CA GLY A 39 2.13 -18.14 -18.49
C GLY A 39 1.82 -19.09 -19.66
N LEU A 40 0.90 -18.63 -20.50
CA LEU A 40 0.27 -19.41 -21.58
C LEU A 40 1.26 -19.95 -22.62
N SER A 41 2.36 -19.25 -22.89
CA SER A 41 3.43 -19.73 -23.78
C SER A 41 4.05 -21.04 -23.28
N TRP A 42 4.30 -21.12 -21.96
CA TRP A 42 4.82 -22.33 -21.35
C TRP A 42 3.76 -23.43 -21.28
N GLU A 43 2.51 -23.10 -20.97
CA GLU A 43 1.42 -24.09 -20.96
C GLU A 43 1.29 -24.80 -22.32
N TYR A 44 1.29 -24.04 -23.41
CA TYR A 44 1.21 -24.60 -24.77
C TYR A 44 2.46 -25.39 -25.16
N PHE A 45 3.65 -24.89 -24.82
CA PHE A 45 4.89 -25.59 -25.09
C PHE A 45 4.96 -26.93 -24.34
N LEU A 46 4.59 -26.93 -23.06
CA LEU A 46 4.60 -28.11 -22.22
C LEU A 46 3.55 -29.14 -22.64
N ASP A 47 2.38 -28.69 -23.13
CA ASP A 47 1.40 -29.59 -23.73
C ASP A 47 1.94 -30.25 -25.01
N ASP A 48 2.67 -29.51 -25.85
CA ASP A 48 3.33 -30.10 -27.02
C ASP A 48 4.41 -31.12 -26.63
N VAL A 49 5.20 -30.87 -25.58
CA VAL A 49 6.15 -31.86 -25.03
C VAL A 49 5.40 -33.11 -24.55
N ALA A 50 4.30 -32.95 -23.82
CA ALA A 50 3.51 -34.06 -23.31
C ALA A 50 2.84 -34.88 -24.42
N ILE A 51 2.31 -34.23 -25.46
CA ILE A 51 1.75 -34.89 -26.65
C ILE A 51 2.84 -35.70 -27.35
N ALA A 52 4.02 -35.11 -27.57
CA ALA A 52 5.14 -35.77 -28.22
C ALA A 52 5.65 -36.98 -27.42
N ALA A 53 5.79 -36.84 -26.10
CA ALA A 53 6.20 -37.92 -25.21
C ALA A 53 5.20 -39.08 -25.23
N ARG A 54 3.89 -38.80 -25.19
CA ARG A 54 2.84 -39.82 -25.31
C ARG A 54 2.92 -40.56 -26.65
N GLY A 55 3.09 -39.83 -27.75
CA GLY A 55 3.24 -40.43 -29.09
C GLY A 55 4.45 -41.36 -29.20
N ALA A 56 5.56 -41.00 -28.53
CA ALA A 56 6.79 -41.80 -28.48
C ALA A 56 6.81 -42.85 -27.37
N ARG A 57 5.73 -42.98 -26.58
CA ARG A 57 5.65 -43.88 -25.39
C ARG A 57 6.73 -43.60 -24.33
N ILE A 58 7.17 -42.34 -24.22
CA ILE A 58 8.12 -41.89 -23.21
C ILE A 58 7.34 -41.45 -21.97
N ARG A 59 7.68 -42.01 -20.80
CA ARG A 59 7.03 -41.67 -19.54
C ARG A 59 7.67 -40.43 -18.91
N MET A 60 6.92 -39.32 -18.88
CA MET A 60 7.28 -38.15 -18.09
C MET A 60 6.97 -38.40 -16.60
N ARG A 61 7.93 -38.12 -15.71
CA ARG A 61 7.79 -38.36 -14.26
C ARG A 61 7.01 -37.25 -13.57
N ASP A 62 7.34 -36.00 -13.90
CA ASP A 62 6.76 -34.77 -13.38
C ASP A 62 6.95 -33.62 -14.39
N MET A 63 6.53 -32.41 -14.03
CA MET A 63 6.68 -31.19 -14.84
C MET A 63 7.85 -30.32 -14.36
N THR A 64 8.92 -30.93 -13.84
CA THR A 64 10.14 -30.20 -13.51
C THR A 64 10.96 -29.91 -14.76
N VAL A 65 11.81 -28.87 -14.71
CA VAL A 65 12.70 -28.52 -15.84
C VAL A 65 13.60 -29.69 -16.22
N GLY A 66 14.13 -30.43 -15.24
CA GLY A 66 14.95 -31.62 -15.49
C GLY A 66 14.19 -32.67 -16.30
N THR A 67 12.99 -33.04 -15.86
CA THR A 67 12.16 -34.03 -16.57
C THR A 67 11.78 -33.57 -17.99
N VAL A 68 11.45 -32.29 -18.18
CA VAL A 68 11.14 -31.75 -19.52
C VAL A 68 12.36 -31.83 -20.43
N CYS A 69 13.54 -31.39 -19.96
CA CYS A 69 14.79 -31.46 -20.71
C CYS A 69 15.21 -32.90 -21.06
N ASP A 70 15.12 -33.82 -20.10
CA ASP A 70 15.43 -35.24 -20.33
C ASP A 70 14.46 -35.87 -21.34
N THR A 71 13.18 -35.50 -21.27
CA THR A 71 12.16 -35.96 -22.23
C THR A 71 12.50 -35.48 -23.64
N ILE A 72 12.87 -34.20 -23.81
CA ILE A 72 13.25 -33.63 -25.11
C ILE A 72 14.40 -34.42 -25.75
N LEU A 73 15.42 -34.80 -24.98
CA LEU A 73 16.57 -35.56 -25.50
C LEU A 73 16.18 -36.94 -26.07
N LEU A 74 15.08 -37.53 -25.60
CA LEU A 74 14.60 -38.85 -26.01
C LEU A 74 13.61 -38.80 -27.19
N LEU A 75 13.14 -37.62 -27.59
CA LEU A 75 12.11 -37.49 -28.62
C LEU A 75 12.62 -37.81 -30.04
N PRO A 76 11.75 -38.37 -30.91
CA PRO A 76 12.08 -38.64 -32.30
C PRO A 76 12.24 -37.32 -33.08
N PRO A 77 13.02 -37.31 -34.18
CA PRO A 77 13.33 -36.07 -34.92
C PRO A 77 12.08 -35.24 -35.30
N PRO A 78 10.97 -35.80 -35.82
CA PRO A 78 9.78 -35.00 -36.16
C PRO A 78 9.17 -34.25 -34.96
N ALA A 79 9.24 -34.83 -33.76
CA ALA A 79 8.78 -34.16 -32.55
C ALA A 79 9.71 -32.99 -32.16
N ILE A 80 11.02 -33.11 -32.40
CA ILE A 80 11.99 -32.04 -32.16
C ILE A 80 11.74 -30.85 -33.08
N ALA A 81 11.51 -31.09 -34.38
CA ALA A 81 11.14 -30.02 -35.32
C ALA A 81 9.88 -29.28 -34.86
N ARG A 82 8.86 -30.00 -34.39
CA ARG A 82 7.64 -29.40 -33.82
C ARG A 82 7.93 -28.57 -32.58
N LEU A 83 8.75 -29.06 -31.64
CA LEU A 83 9.10 -28.30 -30.44
C LEU A 83 9.95 -27.07 -30.76
N GLN A 84 10.84 -27.15 -31.75
CA GLN A 84 11.60 -26.00 -32.23
C GLN A 84 10.67 -24.92 -32.80
N ALA A 85 9.68 -25.30 -33.63
CA ALA A 85 8.64 -24.40 -34.09
C ALA A 85 7.84 -23.82 -32.91
N GLY A 86 7.42 -24.65 -31.95
CA GLY A 86 6.69 -24.20 -30.76
C GLY A 86 7.47 -23.19 -29.91
N LEU A 87 8.78 -23.39 -29.71
CA LEU A 87 9.64 -22.43 -29.00
C LEU A 87 9.65 -21.06 -29.67
N PHE A 88 9.63 -21.01 -31.00
CA PHE A 88 9.58 -19.75 -31.72
C PHE A 88 8.16 -19.15 -31.69
N VAL A 89 7.17 -19.95 -32.08
CA VAL A 89 5.77 -19.55 -32.23
C VAL A 89 5.16 -19.04 -30.91
N TYR A 90 5.51 -19.63 -29.77
CA TYR A 90 4.89 -19.26 -28.49
C TYR A 90 5.66 -18.20 -27.72
N PHE A 91 6.96 -18.01 -27.97
CA PHE A 91 7.78 -17.12 -27.15
C PHE A 91 8.26 -15.87 -27.87
N GLU A 92 8.24 -15.84 -29.20
CA GLU A 92 8.65 -14.65 -29.94
C GLU A 92 7.53 -13.62 -30.05
N PRO A 93 7.85 -12.33 -29.85
CA PRO A 93 6.86 -11.26 -29.92
C PRO A 93 6.29 -11.13 -31.34
N PHE A 94 5.11 -10.53 -31.42
CA PHE A 94 4.50 -10.18 -32.70
C PHE A 94 5.35 -9.11 -33.41
N ALA A 95 6.02 -9.51 -34.49
CA ALA A 95 6.81 -8.63 -35.36
C ALA A 95 6.79 -9.22 -36.79
N PRO A 96 6.74 -8.41 -37.86
CA PRO A 96 6.67 -8.92 -39.23
C PRO A 96 7.76 -9.94 -39.58
N GLU A 97 8.99 -9.71 -39.12
CA GLU A 97 10.12 -10.61 -39.27
C GLU A 97 9.92 -11.96 -38.54
N ASN A 98 9.26 -11.94 -37.38
CA ASN A 98 8.96 -13.13 -36.61
C ASN A 98 7.78 -13.90 -37.23
N GLU A 99 6.78 -13.23 -37.80
CA GLU A 99 5.69 -13.93 -38.50
C GLU A 99 6.23 -14.70 -39.71
N ALA A 100 7.07 -14.07 -40.52
CA ALA A 100 7.69 -14.73 -41.67
C ALA A 100 8.57 -15.93 -41.26
N HIS A 101 9.29 -15.81 -40.14
CA HIS A 101 10.08 -16.92 -39.61
C HIS A 101 9.21 -18.04 -39.03
N ALA A 102 8.11 -17.70 -38.36
CA ALA A 102 7.15 -18.67 -37.85
C ALA A 102 6.50 -19.47 -38.98
N GLU A 103 6.12 -18.79 -40.08
CA GLU A 103 5.63 -19.43 -41.31
C GLU A 103 6.62 -20.45 -41.85
N CYS A 104 7.89 -20.05 -42.03
CA CYS A 104 8.96 -20.93 -42.50
C CYS A 104 9.15 -22.18 -41.62
N LEU A 105 9.13 -22.03 -40.29
CA LEU A 105 9.24 -23.16 -39.37
C LEU A 105 8.03 -24.10 -39.42
N MET A 106 6.85 -23.58 -39.76
CA MET A 106 5.61 -24.35 -39.85
C MET A 106 5.43 -25.08 -41.19
N GLU A 107 6.12 -24.69 -42.26
CA GLU A 107 6.07 -25.37 -43.58
C GLU A 107 6.45 -26.86 -43.51
N LEU A 108 7.25 -27.24 -42.51
CA LEU A 108 7.71 -28.61 -42.30
C LEU A 108 6.71 -29.48 -41.50
N LEU A 109 5.58 -28.93 -41.07
CA LEU A 109 4.61 -29.58 -40.18
C LEU A 109 3.32 -29.94 -40.92
N ASP A 110 2.56 -30.88 -40.36
CA ASP A 110 1.25 -31.23 -40.90
C ASP A 110 0.22 -30.10 -40.68
N ALA A 111 -0.76 -30.01 -41.57
CA ALA A 111 -1.75 -28.93 -41.57
C ALA A 111 -2.56 -28.81 -40.26
N ALA A 112 -2.77 -29.92 -39.53
CA ALA A 112 -3.48 -29.88 -38.26
C ALA A 112 -2.59 -29.27 -37.17
N THR A 113 -1.31 -29.64 -37.11
CA THR A 113 -0.33 -29.03 -36.21
C THR A 113 -0.16 -27.53 -36.49
N VAL A 114 0.00 -27.13 -37.76
CA VAL A 114 0.11 -25.72 -38.15
C VAL A 114 -1.09 -24.91 -37.68
N LYS A 115 -2.31 -25.43 -37.89
CA LYS A 115 -3.54 -24.78 -37.44
C LYS A 115 -3.57 -24.57 -35.92
N VAL A 116 -3.20 -25.58 -35.14
CA VAL A 116 -3.16 -25.50 -33.67
C VAL A 116 -2.11 -24.49 -33.20
N MET A 117 -0.93 -24.49 -33.81
CA MET A 117 0.14 -23.55 -33.48
C MET A 117 -0.25 -22.10 -33.74
N TRP A 118 -0.91 -21.81 -34.87
CA TRP A 118 -1.44 -20.47 -35.15
C TRP A 118 -2.49 -20.02 -34.13
N GLN A 119 -3.45 -20.90 -33.79
CA GLN A 119 -4.45 -20.60 -32.76
C GLN A 119 -3.81 -20.25 -31.42
N ARG A 120 -2.80 -21.03 -31.03
CA ARG A 120 -2.03 -20.82 -29.80
C ARG A 120 -1.21 -19.54 -29.83
N ARG A 121 -0.54 -19.22 -30.94
CA ARG A 121 0.20 -17.96 -31.14
C ARG A 121 -0.72 -16.76 -30.96
N HIS A 122 -1.88 -16.76 -31.62
CA HIS A 122 -2.85 -15.69 -31.48
C HIS A 122 -3.36 -15.55 -30.03
N ALA A 123 -3.59 -16.66 -29.33
CA ALA A 123 -3.99 -16.63 -27.93
C ALA A 123 -2.90 -16.06 -27.02
N VAL A 124 -1.64 -16.46 -27.22
CA VAL A 124 -0.48 -15.90 -26.49
C VAL A 124 -0.37 -14.40 -26.71
N HIS A 125 -0.39 -13.96 -27.96
CA HIS A 125 -0.26 -12.53 -28.29
C HIS A 125 -1.44 -11.71 -27.77
N ALA A 126 -2.66 -12.24 -27.84
CA ALA A 126 -3.84 -11.59 -27.27
C ALA A 126 -3.70 -11.40 -25.75
N MET A 127 -3.23 -12.42 -25.03
CA MET A 127 -2.99 -12.34 -23.59
C MET A 127 -1.89 -11.33 -23.26
N GLN A 128 -0.76 -11.37 -23.99
CA GLN A 128 0.33 -10.40 -23.82
C GLN A 128 -0.14 -8.96 -24.08
N ALA A 129 -1.00 -8.74 -25.07
CA ALA A 129 -1.59 -7.43 -25.35
C ALA A 129 -2.51 -6.95 -24.22
N VAL A 130 -3.29 -7.85 -23.61
CA VAL A 130 -4.12 -7.52 -22.43
C VAL A 130 -3.23 -7.13 -21.24
N GLU A 131 -2.19 -7.92 -20.94
CA GLU A 131 -1.25 -7.60 -19.87
C GLU A 131 -0.54 -6.26 -20.10
N ALA A 132 -0.10 -5.99 -21.33
CA ALA A 132 0.53 -4.74 -21.70
C ALA A 132 -0.40 -3.55 -21.44
N ARG A 133 -1.66 -3.63 -21.89
CA ARG A 133 -2.69 -2.61 -21.63
C ARG A 133 -2.96 -2.42 -20.14
N GLN A 134 -2.97 -3.49 -19.35
CA GLN A 134 -3.13 -3.39 -17.89
C GLN A 134 -1.95 -2.71 -17.22
N ARG A 135 -0.71 -3.01 -17.64
CA ARG A 135 0.51 -2.35 -17.13
C ARG A 135 0.51 -0.87 -17.48
N GLU A 136 0.18 -0.52 -18.71
CA GLU A 136 0.05 0.87 -19.17
C GLU A 136 -1.03 1.61 -18.37
N ALA A 137 -2.24 1.05 -18.24
CA ALA A 137 -3.31 1.65 -17.45
C ALA A 137 -2.93 1.83 -15.97
N LYS A 138 -2.17 0.90 -15.39
CA LYS A 138 -1.66 1.01 -14.02
C LYS A 138 -0.60 2.11 -13.92
N ALA A 139 0.34 2.19 -14.87
CA ALA A 139 1.35 3.24 -14.93
C ALA A 139 0.70 4.62 -15.06
N ASP A 140 -0.30 4.76 -15.93
CA ASP A 140 -1.08 5.99 -16.10
C ASP A 140 -1.83 6.40 -14.83
N ALA A 141 -2.50 5.46 -14.17
CA ALA A 141 -3.19 5.72 -12.90
C ALA A 141 -2.22 6.16 -11.79
N GLN A 142 -1.03 5.54 -11.74
CA GLN A 142 0.03 5.92 -10.81
C GLN A 142 0.59 7.31 -11.14
N ALA A 143 0.85 7.61 -12.42
CA ALA A 143 1.33 8.92 -12.86
C ALA A 143 0.32 10.03 -12.53
N ARG A 144 -0.98 9.80 -12.76
CA ARG A 144 -2.05 10.74 -12.37
C ARG A 144 -2.09 10.97 -10.86
N THR A 145 -1.99 9.91 -10.08
CA THR A 145 -1.96 10.01 -8.61
C THR A 145 -0.73 10.76 -8.12
N ALA A 146 0.44 10.51 -8.72
CA ALA A 146 1.68 11.20 -8.39
C ALA A 146 1.61 12.71 -8.73
N ALA A 147 1.02 13.07 -9.87
CA ALA A 147 0.81 14.47 -10.25
C ALA A 147 -0.11 15.19 -9.24
N LEU A 148 -1.23 14.56 -8.86
CA LEU A 148 -2.13 15.10 -7.84
C LEU A 148 -1.45 15.23 -6.47
N LEU A 149 -0.61 14.27 -6.09
CA LEU A 149 0.13 14.33 -4.83
C LEU A 149 1.16 15.47 -4.83
N ALA A 150 1.85 15.68 -5.95
CA ALA A 150 2.79 16.79 -6.10
C ALA A 150 2.10 18.15 -5.93
N GLU A 151 0.90 18.30 -6.50
CA GLU A 151 0.09 19.51 -6.35
C GLU A 151 -0.45 19.69 -4.92
N TRP A 152 -0.95 18.61 -4.31
CA TRP A 152 -1.41 18.63 -2.91
C TRP A 152 -0.30 19.09 -1.95
N ARG A 153 0.96 18.69 -2.19
CA ARG A 153 2.10 19.07 -1.34
C ARG A 153 2.35 20.58 -1.35
N VAL A 154 2.24 21.22 -2.50
CA VAL A 154 2.49 22.67 -2.66
C VAL A 154 1.26 23.52 -2.36
N CYS A 155 0.08 22.92 -2.28
CA CYS A 155 -1.18 23.61 -2.05
C CYS A 155 -1.24 24.35 -0.71
N PRO A 156 -1.29 25.70 -0.69
CA PRO A 156 -1.39 26.47 0.55
C PRO A 156 -2.69 26.19 1.29
N ASN A 157 -3.79 26.02 0.57
CA ASN A 157 -5.11 25.80 1.16
C ASN A 157 -5.35 24.35 1.63
N ALA A 158 -4.44 23.42 1.28
CA ALA A 158 -4.37 22.15 2.01
C ALA A 158 -3.94 22.39 3.46
N LYS A 159 -3.31 23.53 3.78
CA LYS A 159 -3.15 24.04 5.14
C LYS A 159 -4.41 24.83 5.48
N LEU A 160 -5.11 24.42 6.53
CA LEU A 160 -6.26 25.16 7.03
C LEU A 160 -5.77 26.51 7.57
N SER A 161 -6.35 27.61 7.07
CA SER A 161 -6.09 28.99 7.49
C SER A 161 -6.01 29.12 9.00
N THR A 162 -4.98 29.82 9.46
CA THR A 162 -4.58 29.99 10.85
C THR A 162 -5.14 31.25 11.50
N GLU A 163 -6.18 31.87 10.94
CA GLU A 163 -6.83 33.03 11.58
C GLU A 163 -7.68 32.61 12.80
N PRO A 164 -7.57 33.30 13.97
CA PRO A 164 -8.19 32.91 15.23
C PRO A 164 -9.65 32.49 15.16
N GLU A 165 -10.49 33.39 14.64
CA GLU A 165 -11.95 33.28 14.69
C GLU A 165 -12.51 32.20 13.75
N ASP A 166 -11.97 32.11 12.53
CA ASP A 166 -12.41 31.13 11.54
C ASP A 166 -12.12 29.69 11.99
N PHE A 167 -10.96 29.49 12.62
CA PHE A 167 -10.56 28.17 13.11
C PHE A 167 -11.44 27.69 14.27
N LEU A 168 -11.80 28.57 15.22
CA LEU A 168 -12.71 28.22 16.31
C LEU A 168 -14.14 27.97 15.80
N ARG A 169 -14.56 28.64 14.72
CA ARG A 169 -15.85 28.34 14.05
C ARG A 169 -15.79 26.98 13.35
N TRP A 170 -14.70 26.69 12.66
CA TRP A 170 -14.51 25.45 11.93
C TRP A 170 -14.40 24.23 12.86
N ILE A 171 -13.66 24.32 13.97
CA ILE A 171 -13.44 23.20 14.91
C ILE A 171 -14.76 22.71 15.54
N LYS A 172 -15.71 23.62 15.74
CA LYS A 172 -17.06 23.34 16.24
C LYS A 172 -17.86 22.42 15.32
N LEU A 173 -17.49 22.35 14.04
CA LEU A 173 -18.12 21.50 13.03
C LEU A 173 -17.40 20.15 12.87
N GLN A 174 -16.28 19.94 13.55
CA GLN A 174 -15.46 18.73 13.41
C GLN A 174 -15.84 17.65 14.41
N THR A 175 -15.33 16.44 14.16
CA THR A 175 -15.56 15.27 15.00
C THR A 175 -14.51 15.15 16.11
N PRO A 176 -14.79 14.35 17.16
CA PRO A 176 -13.80 14.06 18.21
C PRO A 176 -12.49 13.47 17.69
N ASP A 177 -12.51 12.75 16.57
CA ASP A 177 -11.31 12.26 15.89
C ASP A 177 -10.40 13.39 15.38
N THR A 178 -10.99 14.43 14.78
CA THR A 178 -10.24 15.61 14.36
C THR A 178 -9.76 16.44 15.55
N TRP A 179 -10.56 16.51 16.62
CA TRP A 179 -10.12 17.15 17.87
C TRP A 179 -8.90 16.44 18.46
N HIS A 180 -8.87 15.10 18.40
CA HIS A 180 -7.73 14.30 18.85
C HIS A 180 -6.46 14.64 18.09
N VAL A 181 -6.53 14.68 16.76
CA VAL A 181 -5.38 15.07 15.90
C VAL A 181 -4.84 16.45 16.27
N ILE A 182 -5.74 17.40 16.58
CA ILE A 182 -5.34 18.76 16.98
C ILE A 182 -4.64 18.76 18.33
N VAL A 183 -5.19 18.05 19.30
CA VAL A 183 -4.61 17.96 20.63
C VAL A 183 -3.28 17.22 20.60
N GLU A 184 -3.16 16.13 19.84
CA GLU A 184 -1.96 15.31 19.73
C GLU A 184 -0.76 16.09 19.18
N SER A 185 -1.02 16.97 18.20
CA SER A 185 0.04 17.73 17.51
C SER A 185 0.14 19.18 18.00
N TRP A 186 -0.42 19.44 19.17
CA TRP A 186 -0.44 20.75 19.78
C TRP A 186 0.96 21.21 20.21
N ASP A 187 1.29 22.49 20.00
CA ASP A 187 2.49 23.08 20.62
C ASP A 187 2.19 23.45 22.08
N TYR A 188 2.49 22.53 22.99
CA TYR A 188 2.28 22.69 24.44
C TYR A 188 3.12 23.81 25.08
N ASN A 189 4.07 24.40 24.36
CA ASN A 189 4.87 25.52 24.84
C ASN A 189 4.33 26.89 24.38
N SER A 190 3.23 26.91 23.63
CA SER A 190 2.62 28.12 23.10
C SER A 190 1.23 28.37 23.70
N ASP A 191 0.89 29.64 23.90
CA ASP A 191 -0.49 30.07 24.19
C ASP A 191 -1.36 30.19 22.92
N ASN A 192 -0.73 30.10 21.74
CA ASN A 192 -1.38 30.19 20.45
C ASN A 192 -2.47 29.14 20.35
N ARG A 193 -3.73 29.57 20.30
CA ARG A 193 -4.97 28.78 20.13
C ARG A 193 -5.43 27.98 21.35
N LEU A 194 -4.90 28.26 22.55
CA LEU A 194 -5.27 27.51 23.75
C LEU A 194 -6.77 27.58 24.05
N ASP A 195 -7.45 28.62 23.54
CA ASP A 195 -8.92 28.76 23.52
C ASP A 195 -9.62 27.62 22.77
N VAL A 196 -9.04 27.11 21.68
CA VAL A 196 -9.57 25.96 20.93
C VAL A 196 -9.47 24.69 21.76
N VAL A 197 -8.32 24.47 22.39
CA VAL A 197 -8.08 23.30 23.23
C VAL A 197 -8.97 23.34 24.48
N GLU A 198 -9.12 24.50 25.10
CA GLU A 198 -10.09 24.75 26.19
C GLU A 198 -11.52 24.43 25.75
N TRP A 199 -11.90 24.84 24.54
CA TRP A 199 -13.21 24.53 23.98
C TRP A 199 -13.41 23.03 23.76
N ILE A 200 -12.41 22.32 23.21
CA ILE A 200 -12.45 20.86 22.98
C ILE A 200 -12.74 20.13 24.30
N PHE A 201 -11.99 20.42 25.37
CA PHE A 201 -12.16 19.74 26.66
C PHE A 201 -13.40 20.14 27.43
N ALA A 202 -14.07 21.23 27.02
CA ALA A 202 -15.39 21.60 27.53
C ALA A 202 -16.53 20.81 26.84
N GLN A 203 -16.27 20.08 25.75
CA GLN A 203 -17.31 19.33 25.05
C GLN A 203 -17.60 17.99 25.72
N PRO A 204 -18.87 17.64 25.97
CA PRO A 204 -19.24 16.35 26.58
C PRO A 204 -18.93 15.14 25.69
N THR A 205 -18.73 15.37 24.39
CA THR A 205 -18.36 14.33 23.41
C THR A 205 -16.85 14.17 23.25
N CYS A 206 -16.04 14.93 23.99
CA CYS A 206 -14.59 14.74 24.01
C CYS A 206 -14.23 13.33 24.51
N ASP A 207 -13.36 12.65 23.78
CA ASP A 207 -12.87 11.33 24.16
C ASP A 207 -11.85 11.43 25.29
N LEU A 208 -11.87 10.45 26.19
CA LEU A 208 -10.94 10.37 27.31
C LEU A 208 -9.50 10.22 26.83
N GLY A 209 -9.25 9.47 25.76
CA GLY A 209 -7.93 9.37 25.15
C GLY A 209 -7.40 10.74 24.70
N THR A 210 -8.26 11.60 24.17
CA THR A 210 -7.89 12.99 23.80
C THR A 210 -7.55 13.84 25.03
N ALA A 211 -8.33 13.74 26.10
CA ALA A 211 -8.05 14.46 27.34
C ALA A 211 -6.74 13.96 28.00
N ALA A 212 -6.51 12.65 27.98
CA ALA A 212 -5.29 12.02 28.48
C ALA A 212 -4.06 12.44 27.69
N GLN A 213 -4.15 12.50 26.34
CA GLN A 213 -3.09 13.00 25.48
C GLN A 213 -2.59 14.37 25.96
N PHE A 214 -3.50 15.32 26.18
CA PHE A 214 -3.09 16.63 26.68
C PHE A 214 -2.54 16.59 28.09
N PHE A 215 -3.21 15.89 29.00
CA PHE A 215 -2.83 15.86 30.42
C PHE A 215 -1.42 15.33 30.63
N PHE A 216 -1.02 14.27 29.92
CA PHE A 216 0.31 13.68 30.09
C PHE A 216 1.40 14.34 29.26
N THR A 217 1.06 14.97 28.12
CA THR A 217 2.05 15.60 27.25
C THR A 217 2.31 17.08 27.56
N ALA A 218 1.33 17.81 28.11
CA ALA A 218 1.49 19.23 28.45
C ALA A 218 2.51 19.51 29.58
N GLY A 219 3.02 18.46 30.22
CA GLY A 219 4.00 18.54 31.32
C GLY A 219 3.33 18.55 32.69
N LEU A 220 3.91 17.81 33.65
CA LEU A 220 3.41 17.77 35.02
C LEU A 220 3.94 18.96 35.81
N PHE A 221 3.20 20.07 35.79
CA PHE A 221 3.51 21.24 36.60
C PHE A 221 3.22 20.95 38.08
N ASN A 222 4.31 20.76 38.84
CA ASN A 222 4.26 20.46 40.27
C ASN A 222 4.52 21.68 41.16
N ASP A 223 4.75 22.83 40.52
CA ASP A 223 4.97 24.12 41.15
C ASP A 223 3.65 24.76 41.56
N ASP A 224 3.73 25.73 42.47
CA ASP A 224 2.61 26.59 42.81
C ASP A 224 2.16 27.37 41.55
N PRO A 225 0.88 27.29 41.13
CA PRO A 225 0.39 27.99 39.94
C PRO A 225 0.64 29.50 39.98
N GLU A 226 0.76 30.11 41.17
CA GLU A 226 1.07 31.54 41.30
C GLU A 226 2.52 31.88 40.92
N GLN A 227 3.42 30.90 40.92
CA GLN A 227 4.82 31.06 40.52
C GLN A 227 5.04 30.80 39.03
N LEU A 228 4.03 30.24 38.34
CA LEU A 228 4.09 30.00 36.90
C LEU A 228 3.91 31.29 36.10
N SER A 229 4.54 31.34 34.93
CA SER A 229 4.26 32.39 33.93
C SER A 229 2.78 32.38 33.53
N PRO A 230 2.23 33.48 33.00
CA PRO A 230 0.82 33.53 32.60
C PRO A 230 0.39 32.39 31.66
N VAL A 231 1.26 32.00 30.72
CA VAL A 231 1.01 30.90 29.77
C VAL A 231 0.94 29.56 30.51
N TYR A 232 1.95 29.22 31.31
CA TYR A 232 1.99 27.97 32.04
C TYR A 232 0.90 27.88 33.11
N ARG A 233 0.52 29.00 33.74
CA ARG A 233 -0.62 29.07 34.66
C ARG A 233 -1.94 28.74 33.95
N ARG A 234 -2.13 29.20 32.72
CA ARG A 234 -3.33 28.88 31.93
C ARG A 234 -3.36 27.39 31.55
N ILE A 235 -2.24 26.83 31.13
CA ILE A 235 -2.10 25.38 30.88
C ILE A 235 -2.38 24.57 32.16
N TRP A 236 -1.81 24.97 33.29
CA TRP A 236 -2.04 24.35 34.59
C TRP A 236 -3.53 24.35 34.96
N ASN A 237 -4.22 25.48 34.80
CA ASN A 237 -5.66 25.59 35.04
C ASN A 237 -6.48 24.68 34.13
N LEU A 238 -6.05 24.53 32.87
CA LEU A 238 -6.69 23.61 31.93
C LEU A 238 -6.47 22.15 32.34
N MET A 239 -5.25 21.76 32.72
CA MET A 239 -4.97 20.42 33.25
C MET A 239 -5.79 20.11 34.50
N LYS A 240 -5.94 21.07 35.41
CA LYS A 240 -6.81 20.94 36.59
C LYS A 240 -8.25 20.67 36.18
N ARG A 241 -8.80 21.46 35.25
CA ARG A 241 -10.15 21.23 34.72
C ARG A 241 -10.28 19.84 34.10
N ILE A 242 -9.27 19.37 33.36
CA ILE A 242 -9.27 18.03 32.77
C ILE A 242 -9.32 16.96 33.87
N ALA A 243 -8.47 17.07 34.90
CA ALA A 243 -8.44 16.15 36.02
C ALA A 243 -9.80 16.12 36.76
N ASP A 244 -10.37 17.27 37.09
CA ASP A 244 -11.67 17.39 37.74
C ASP A 244 -12.80 16.77 36.87
N ASN A 245 -12.78 17.05 35.55
CA ASN A 245 -13.71 16.47 34.59
C ASN A 245 -13.57 14.95 34.50
N TRP A 246 -12.35 14.44 34.52
CA TRP A 246 -12.08 13.01 34.46
C TRP A 246 -12.61 12.31 35.72
N GLN A 247 -12.30 12.84 36.90
CA GLN A 247 -12.74 12.26 38.17
C GLN A 247 -14.27 12.17 38.29
N ARG A 248 -14.99 13.17 37.79
CA ARG A 248 -16.46 13.19 37.80
C ARG A 248 -17.10 12.39 36.65
N GLY A 249 -16.31 11.72 35.82
CA GLY A 249 -16.81 10.91 34.70
C GLY A 249 -17.38 11.72 33.52
N PHE A 250 -16.89 12.94 33.29
CA PHE A 250 -17.36 13.82 32.21
C PHE A 250 -17.06 13.27 30.80
N TYR A 251 -15.90 12.63 30.63
CA TYR A 251 -15.48 12.05 29.35
C TYR A 251 -16.09 10.66 29.18
N ALA A 252 -17.31 10.60 28.62
CA ALA A 252 -18.07 9.37 28.50
C ALA A 252 -17.50 8.38 27.45
N ARG A 253 -16.72 8.87 26.48
CA ARG A 253 -16.09 8.05 25.44
C ARG A 253 -14.63 7.77 25.80
N ASN A 254 -14.16 6.58 25.44
CA ASN A 254 -12.78 6.15 25.67
C ASN A 254 -12.38 5.17 24.57
N GLU A 255 -12.47 5.62 23.33
CA GLU A 255 -12.17 4.80 22.16
C GLU A 255 -10.78 5.09 21.62
N LEU A 256 -10.32 6.34 21.74
CA LEU A 256 -9.11 6.81 21.09
C LEU A 256 -7.86 6.43 21.89
N GLN A 257 -6.84 6.01 21.16
CA GLN A 257 -5.52 5.74 21.71
C GLN A 257 -4.73 7.06 21.79
N PRO A 258 -4.37 7.56 22.98
CA PRO A 258 -3.38 8.63 23.08
C PRO A 258 -2.00 8.15 22.64
N SER A 259 -1.21 9.04 22.07
CA SER A 259 0.20 8.85 21.72
C SER A 259 1.14 9.15 22.90
N VAL A 260 0.64 9.05 24.12
CA VAL A 260 1.42 9.20 25.34
C VAL A 260 2.33 7.98 25.49
N GLU A 261 3.63 8.22 25.60
CA GLU A 261 4.59 7.15 25.86
C GLU A 261 4.34 6.53 27.25
N PRO A 262 4.53 5.21 27.42
CA PRO A 262 4.41 4.55 28.73
C PRO A 262 5.24 5.23 29.83
N SER A 263 6.42 5.72 29.48
CA SER A 263 7.32 6.49 30.36
C SER A 263 6.66 7.73 30.96
N GLY A 264 5.75 8.40 30.23
CA GLY A 264 5.01 9.56 30.73
C GLY A 264 3.95 9.20 31.77
N LEU A 265 3.32 8.03 31.62
CA LEU A 265 2.38 7.49 32.61
C LEU A 265 3.11 7.05 33.87
N ASP A 266 4.22 6.33 33.70
CA ASP A 266 5.07 5.86 34.80
C ASP A 266 5.62 7.04 35.61
N TYR A 267 6.08 8.10 34.92
CA TYR A 267 6.56 9.32 35.56
C TYR A 267 5.49 10.00 36.43
N TYR A 268 4.23 10.07 35.95
CA TYR A 268 3.13 10.59 36.74
C TYR A 268 2.90 9.76 38.01
N ASP A 269 2.93 8.43 37.89
CA ASP A 269 2.69 7.52 39.01
C ASP A 269 3.79 7.59 40.06
N GLU A 270 5.04 7.63 39.63
CA GLU A 270 6.19 7.86 40.51
C GLU A 270 6.10 9.20 41.23
N LEU A 271 5.72 10.26 40.50
CA LEU A 271 5.55 11.59 41.07
C LEU A 271 4.44 11.62 42.11
N ALA A 272 3.30 10.99 41.81
CA ALA A 272 2.15 10.86 42.71
C ALA A 272 2.53 10.11 43.99
N ALA A 273 3.20 8.96 43.85
CA ALA A 273 3.64 8.14 44.97
C ALA A 273 4.63 8.89 45.87
N ARG A 274 5.63 9.55 45.28
CA ARG A 274 6.63 10.35 46.02
C ARG A 274 5.99 11.48 46.82
N ARG A 275 5.04 12.19 46.19
CA ARG A 275 4.31 13.31 46.81
C ARG A 275 3.41 12.84 47.95
N LYS A 276 2.68 11.73 47.75
CA LYS A 276 1.87 11.09 48.80
C LYS A 276 2.74 10.64 49.99
N ALA A 277 3.89 10.03 49.74
CA ALA A 277 4.83 9.61 50.79
C ALA A 277 5.41 10.80 51.59
N ALA A 278 5.56 11.96 50.95
CA ALA A 278 6.01 13.19 51.60
C ALA A 278 4.88 13.96 52.33
N GLY A 279 3.64 13.45 52.36
CA GLY A 279 2.50 14.14 52.98
C GLY A 279 1.96 15.32 52.18
N HIS A 280 2.37 15.47 50.91
CA HIS A 280 1.96 16.55 50.02
C HIS A 280 1.32 15.97 48.76
N PRO A 281 0.02 15.60 48.75
CA PRO A 281 -0.61 14.98 47.58
C PRO A 281 -0.51 15.87 46.34
N LEU A 282 -0.55 15.25 45.15
CA LEU A 282 -0.58 15.99 43.89
C LEU A 282 -1.77 16.94 43.84
N LEU A 283 -1.55 18.12 43.26
CA LEU A 283 -2.61 19.11 43.03
C LEU A 283 -3.53 18.72 41.87
N LEU A 284 -3.01 17.91 40.94
CA LEU A 284 -3.70 17.43 39.75
C LEU A 284 -3.81 15.91 39.86
N ILE A 285 -4.99 15.41 40.23
CA ILE A 285 -5.21 13.97 40.45
C ILE A 285 -6.10 13.42 39.34
N VAL A 286 -5.56 12.53 38.52
CA VAL A 286 -6.36 11.66 37.63
C VAL A 286 -6.61 10.30 38.28
N PRO A 287 -7.63 9.53 37.82
CA PRO A 287 -7.91 8.20 38.36
C PRO A 287 -6.72 7.24 38.32
N GLU A 288 -6.78 6.22 39.19
CA GLU A 288 -5.77 5.17 39.36
C GLU A 288 -5.44 4.41 38.05
N PRO A 289 -4.29 3.72 37.96
CA PRO A 289 -3.84 3.04 36.74
C PRO A 289 -4.90 2.18 36.05
N GLU A 290 -5.73 1.47 36.80
CA GLU A 290 -6.79 0.61 36.26
C GLU A 290 -7.87 1.40 35.50
N ALA A 291 -8.12 2.65 35.91
CA ALA A 291 -9.06 3.57 35.29
C ALA A 291 -8.43 4.40 34.16
N ARG A 292 -7.11 4.29 33.93
CA ARG A 292 -6.35 4.89 32.82
C ARG A 292 -6.09 3.91 31.68
N ARG A 293 -7.00 2.96 31.48
CA ARG A 293 -7.00 2.08 30.30
C ARG A 293 -7.66 2.82 29.15
N PHE A 294 -6.87 3.23 28.16
CA PHE A 294 -7.39 3.92 26.98
C PHE A 294 -7.86 2.94 25.91
N GLY A 295 -8.73 3.42 25.03
CA GLY A 295 -9.08 2.70 23.83
C GLY A 295 -7.87 2.47 22.91
N SER A 296 -8.04 1.55 21.96
CA SER A 296 -6.98 1.17 21.00
C SER A 296 -7.22 1.73 19.60
N ARG A 297 -8.28 2.54 19.40
CA ARG A 297 -8.67 3.04 18.09
C ARG A 297 -7.80 4.23 17.73
N ARG A 298 -7.20 4.22 16.54
CA ARG A 298 -6.58 5.42 15.98
C ARG A 298 -7.65 6.43 15.61
N SER A 299 -7.29 7.72 15.64
CA SER A 299 -8.15 8.77 15.10
C SER A 299 -8.39 8.53 13.60
N ASN A 300 -9.64 8.68 13.17
CA ASN A 300 -10.05 8.65 11.77
C ASN A 300 -10.51 10.06 11.38
N SER A 301 -9.52 10.92 11.13
CA SER A 301 -9.72 12.32 10.77
C SER A 301 -9.34 12.52 9.31
N ALA A 302 -10.12 13.32 8.59
CA ALA A 302 -9.76 13.82 7.27
C ALA A 302 -8.51 14.73 7.29
N TYR A 303 -8.03 15.09 8.49
CA TYR A 303 -6.96 16.02 8.71
C TYR A 303 -5.84 15.41 9.56
N PHE A 304 -4.61 15.88 9.33
CA PHE A 304 -3.41 15.53 10.08
C PHE A 304 -2.54 16.78 10.25
N TYR A 305 -1.66 16.81 11.25
CA TYR A 305 -0.70 17.90 11.41
C TYR A 305 0.62 17.58 10.73
N GLU A 306 1.18 18.56 10.05
CA GLU A 306 2.49 18.48 9.44
C GLU A 306 3.17 19.85 9.46
N HIS A 307 4.40 19.89 9.97
CA HIS A 307 5.22 21.11 10.09
C HIS A 307 4.46 22.29 10.74
N GLY A 308 3.74 22.04 11.83
CA GLY A 308 2.99 23.06 12.57
C GLY A 308 1.69 23.53 11.91
N HIS A 309 1.25 22.87 10.83
CA HIS A 309 0.02 23.19 10.15
C HIS A 309 -0.93 22.00 10.15
N LEU A 310 -2.22 22.26 10.43
CA LEU A 310 -3.27 21.28 10.20
C LEU A 310 -3.55 21.20 8.69
N ARG A 311 -3.42 20.00 8.12
CA ARG A 311 -3.60 19.72 6.71
C ARG A 311 -4.73 18.75 6.43
N LEU A 312 -5.41 18.92 5.31
CA LEU A 312 -6.34 17.92 4.78
C LEU A 312 -5.54 16.75 4.15
N GLU A 313 -5.88 15.51 4.52
CA GLU A 313 -5.27 14.29 4.00
C GLU A 313 -5.41 14.22 2.47
N PHE A 314 -4.39 13.69 1.79
CA PHE A 314 -4.38 13.60 0.33
C PHE A 314 -5.63 12.91 -0.24
N THR A 315 -6.10 11.84 0.42
CA THR A 315 -7.27 11.07 -0.02
C THR A 315 -8.54 11.93 -0.03
N GLU A 316 -8.77 12.70 1.04
CA GLU A 316 -9.93 13.58 1.17
C GLU A 316 -9.79 14.83 0.30
N TRP A 317 -8.59 15.41 0.22
CA TRP A 317 -8.30 16.51 -0.70
C TRP A 317 -8.56 16.13 -2.15
N ARG A 318 -8.08 14.96 -2.60
CA ARG A 318 -8.30 14.46 -3.95
C ARG A 318 -9.80 14.32 -4.22
N ARG A 319 -10.54 13.72 -3.29
CA ARG A 319 -12.00 13.54 -3.41
C ARG A 319 -12.72 14.88 -3.52
N HIS A 320 -12.33 15.87 -2.73
CA HIS A 320 -12.90 17.22 -2.79
C HIS A 320 -12.61 17.89 -4.14
N ARG A 321 -11.34 17.87 -4.56
CA ARG A 321 -10.87 18.41 -5.84
C ARG A 321 -11.62 17.81 -7.03
N GLU A 322 -11.80 16.50 -7.05
CA GLU A 322 -12.47 15.78 -8.14
C GLU A 322 -13.99 16.04 -8.17
N ARG A 323 -14.64 16.22 -7.00
CA ARG A 323 -16.11 16.38 -6.92
C ARG A 323 -16.58 17.83 -7.08
N LEU A 324 -15.92 18.76 -6.41
CA LEU A 324 -16.40 20.14 -6.24
C LEU A 324 -15.61 21.15 -7.09
N GLY A 325 -14.54 20.70 -7.75
CA GLY A 325 -13.55 21.61 -8.31
C GLY A 325 -12.90 22.46 -7.21
N CYS A 326 -12.18 23.51 -7.60
CA CYS A 326 -11.61 24.43 -6.62
C CYS A 326 -12.68 25.34 -6.03
N GLY A 327 -13.35 24.89 -4.96
CA GLY A 327 -14.37 25.65 -4.26
C GLY A 327 -13.81 26.83 -3.45
N ARG A 328 -14.67 27.84 -3.22
CA ARG A 328 -14.39 29.02 -2.39
C ARG A 328 -14.53 28.76 -0.88
N ASP A 329 -15.20 27.67 -0.52
CA ASP A 329 -15.47 27.31 0.86
C ASP A 329 -14.31 26.53 1.47
N PHE A 330 -14.09 26.76 2.76
CA PHE A 330 -13.00 26.19 3.53
C PHE A 330 -13.15 24.67 3.74
N PRO A 331 -12.09 23.85 3.56
CA PRO A 331 -10.77 24.18 3.01
C PRO A 331 -10.84 24.59 1.54
N ARG A 332 -10.31 25.77 1.22
CA ARG A 332 -10.20 26.25 -0.16
C ARG A 332 -9.35 25.24 -0.94
N CYS A 333 -9.63 25.01 -2.21
CA CYS A 333 -8.62 24.37 -3.04
C CYS A 333 -7.61 25.44 -3.47
N CYS A 334 -6.38 25.04 -3.80
CA CYS A 334 -5.31 25.96 -4.17
C CYS A 334 -5.82 26.94 -5.25
N GLU A 335 -5.78 28.24 -4.98
CA GLU A 335 -5.82 29.23 -6.06
C GLU A 335 -4.45 29.14 -6.74
N MET A 336 -4.45 28.83 -8.04
CA MET A 336 -3.23 28.88 -8.87
C MET A 336 -2.88 30.32 -9.22
#